data_AF-A0AAD5BKR3-F1
#
_entry.id   AF-A0AAD5BKR3-F1
#
_cell.length_a   1.000
_cell.length_b   1.000
_cell.length_c   1.000
_cell.angle_alpha   90.00
_cell.angle_beta   90.00
_cell.angle_gamma   90.00
#
_symmetry.space_group_name_H-M   'P 1'
#
loop_
_entity.id
_entity.type
_entity.pdbx_description
1 polymer ?
#
loop_
_entity_poly.entity_id
_entity_poly.type
_entity_poly.pdbx_seq_one_letter_code
_entity_poly.pdbx_strand_id
1 'polypeptide(L)'
;MADDVSRWSVTYTKHKTQKRKVYQDGFLELQSSSHKVKLYDDCDKLLESKIVKLDDAVRSGETLTFGAYLVDIGDRDPPGESETKPVPNPILQRDTIMMDTKVTPNN
;
A
#
# COMPACT_ATOMS: atom_id res chain seq x y z
N MET A 1 -15.94 8.51 -10.37
CA MET A 1 -15.92 7.03 -10.34
C MET A 1 -14.50 6.69 -9.97
N ALA A 2 -14.26 6.30 -8.72
CA ALA A 2 -12.92 5.95 -8.29
C ALA A 2 -12.58 4.62 -8.96
N ASP A 3 -11.63 4.61 -9.90
CA ASP A 3 -11.06 3.37 -10.38
C ASP A 3 -10.47 2.64 -9.16
N ASP A 4 -11.11 1.55 -8.74
CA ASP A 4 -10.64 0.68 -7.67
C ASP A 4 -9.34 -0.02 -8.11
N VAL A 5 -8.23 0.72 -8.08
CA VAL A 5 -6.89 0.21 -8.33
C VAL A 5 -6.27 -0.23 -7.02
N SER A 6 -5.97 -1.52 -6.91
CA SER A 6 -5.28 -2.07 -5.74
C SER A 6 -3.82 -2.26 -6.09
N ARG A 7 -2.94 -1.62 -5.34
CA ARG A 7 -1.49 -1.81 -5.44
C ARG A 7 -1.07 -2.90 -4.47
N TRP A 8 -0.15 -3.75 -4.92
CA TRP A 8 0.37 -4.87 -4.15
C TRP A 8 1.89 -4.82 -4.20
N SER A 9 2.52 -5.03 -3.05
CA SER A 9 3.97 -5.26 -2.99
C SER A 9 4.25 -6.67 -3.53
N VAL A 10 5.17 -6.79 -4.48
CA VAL A 10 5.48 -8.09 -5.08
C VAL A 10 6.98 -8.26 -5.24
N THR A 11 7.45 -9.50 -5.20
CA THR A 11 8.83 -9.81 -5.58
C THR A 11 8.83 -10.64 -6.85
N TYR A 12 9.56 -10.20 -7.86
CA TYR A 12 9.61 -10.88 -9.14
C TYR A 12 11.01 -11.42 -9.44
N THR A 13 11.06 -12.53 -10.16
CA THR A 13 12.29 -13.12 -10.66
C THR A 13 12.18 -13.44 -12.14
N LYS A 14 13.20 -13.05 -12.91
CA LYS A 14 13.31 -13.35 -14.34
C LYS A 14 13.78 -14.78 -14.62
N HIS A 15 14.35 -15.46 -13.62
CA HIS A 15 15.05 -16.72 -13.79
C HIS A 15 14.17 -17.91 -13.37
N LYS A 16 13.28 -18.37 -14.26
CA LYS A 16 12.40 -19.53 -14.00
C LYS A 16 13.16 -20.86 -13.81
N THR A 17 14.31 -21.04 -14.47
CA THR A 17 15.04 -22.32 -14.56
C THR A 17 16.40 -22.33 -13.86
N GLN A 18 16.80 -21.26 -13.18
CA GLN A 18 18.16 -21.11 -12.64
C GLN A 18 18.24 -21.56 -11.17
N LYS A 19 19.32 -22.27 -10.80
CA LYS A 19 19.51 -22.88 -9.46
C LYS A 19 19.56 -21.84 -8.32
N ARG A 20 19.83 -20.57 -8.64
CA ARG A 20 19.73 -19.42 -7.74
C ARG A 20 18.70 -18.45 -8.31
N LYS A 21 17.59 -18.25 -7.59
CA LYS A 21 16.57 -17.25 -7.95
C LYS A 21 16.98 -15.92 -7.35
N VAL A 22 17.13 -14.90 -8.20
CA VAL A 22 17.27 -13.51 -7.75
C VAL A 22 15.88 -12.93 -7.74
N TYR A 23 15.38 -12.61 -6.56
CA TYR A 23 14.14 -11.89 -6.38
C TYR A 23 14.48 -10.40 -6.38
N GLN A 24 13.68 -9.64 -7.11
CA GLN A 24 13.74 -8.20 -7.18
C GLN A 24 12.41 -7.66 -6.68
N ASP A 25 12.48 -6.60 -5.91
CA ASP A 25 11.30 -5.90 -5.43
C ASP A 25 10.64 -5.15 -6.58
N GLY A 26 9.31 -5.15 -6.54
CA GLY A 26 8.48 -4.44 -7.50
C GLY A 26 7.07 -4.27 -6.94
N PHE A 27 6.16 -3.83 -7.79
CA PHE A 27 4.77 -3.64 -7.39
C PHE A 27 3.82 -4.01 -8.50
N LEU A 28 2.64 -4.45 -8.10
CA LEU A 28 1.60 -4.91 -9.00
C LEU A 28 0.34 -4.10 -8.81
N GLU A 29 -0.15 -3.49 -9.89
CA GLU A 29 -1.42 -2.78 -9.88
C GLU A 29 -2.51 -3.65 -10.49
N LEU A 30 -3.54 -3.93 -9.69
CA LEU A 30 -4.76 -4.59 -10.12
C LEU A 30 -5.84 -3.55 -10.38
N GLN A 31 -6.28 -3.42 -11.62
CA GLN A 31 -7.49 -2.68 -11.96
C GLN A 31 -8.70 -3.60 -11.82
N SER A 32 -9.49 -3.39 -10.77
CA SER A 32 -10.70 -4.17 -10.50
C SER A 32 -11.76 -3.96 -11.60
N SER A 33 -11.85 -2.77 -12.19
CA SER A 33 -12.84 -2.45 -13.23
C SER A 33 -12.52 -3.09 -14.59
N SER A 34 -11.24 -3.28 -14.91
CA SER A 34 -10.79 -3.84 -16.19
C SER A 34 -10.18 -5.24 -16.06
N HIS A 35 -10.19 -5.81 -14.85
CA HIS A 35 -9.58 -7.12 -14.56
C HIS A 35 -8.15 -7.25 -15.08
N LYS A 36 -7.39 -6.15 -15.00
CA LYS A 36 -6.06 -6.03 -15.61
C LYS A 36 -5.03 -5.84 -14.51
N VAL A 37 -4.03 -6.73 -14.50
CA VAL A 37 -2.85 -6.60 -13.64
C VAL A 37 -1.69 -6.04 -14.44
N LYS A 38 -0.93 -5.14 -13.81
CA LYS A 38 0.28 -4.53 -14.36
C LYS A 38 1.42 -4.75 -13.37
N LEU A 39 2.49 -5.38 -13.84
CA LEU A 39 3.73 -5.57 -13.09
C LEU A 39 4.67 -4.41 -13.39
N TYR A 40 5.16 -3.78 -12.33
CA TYR A 40 6.17 -2.74 -12.40
C TYR A 40 7.46 -3.16 -11.69
N ASP A 41 8.56 -2.64 -12.21
CA ASP A 41 9.89 -2.69 -11.61
C ASP A 41 10.00 -1.69 -10.44
N ASP A 42 11.10 -1.75 -9.68
CA ASP A 42 11.43 -0.80 -8.60
C ASP A 42 11.49 0.66 -9.10
N CYS A 43 11.85 0.86 -10.37
CA CYS A 43 11.91 2.18 -11.01
C CYS A 43 10.56 2.66 -11.61
N ASP A 44 9.42 2.15 -11.15
CA ASP A 44 8.08 2.42 -11.71
C ASP A 44 7.92 2.06 -13.20
N LYS A 45 8.78 1.18 -13.70
CA LYS A 45 8.75 0.79 -15.12
C LYS A 45 7.79 -0.37 -15.33
N LEU A 46 6.78 -0.18 -16.19
CA LEU A 46 5.89 -1.26 -16.62
C LEU A 46 6.71 -2.36 -17.30
N LEU A 47 6.77 -3.52 -16.66
CA LEU A 47 7.44 -4.71 -17.16
C LEU A 47 6.49 -5.51 -18.05
N GLU A 48 5.31 -5.81 -17.53
CA GLU A 48 4.34 -6.66 -18.20
C GLU A 48 2.92 -6.32 -17.73
N SER A 49 1.92 -6.47 -18.60
CA SER A 49 0.51 -6.35 -18.20
C SER A 49 -0.30 -7.52 -18.73
N LYS A 50 -1.20 -8.06 -17.90
CA LYS A 50 -2.00 -9.24 -18.22
C LYS A 50 -3.43 -9.02 -17.74
N ILE A 51 -4.40 -9.45 -18.53
CA ILE A 51 -5.80 -9.51 -18.10
C ILE A 51 -6.01 -10.87 -17.42
N VAL A 52 -6.52 -10.84 -16.20
CA VAL A 52 -6.67 -12.00 -15.31
C VAL A 52 -8.07 -11.98 -14.73
N LYS A 53 -8.65 -13.15 -14.45
CA LYS A 53 -9.98 -13.20 -13.82
C LYS A 53 -9.82 -12.77 -12.37
N LEU A 54 -10.63 -11.81 -11.91
CA LEU A 54 -10.56 -11.20 -10.56
C LEU A 54 -10.35 -12.21 -9.43
N ASP A 55 -10.97 -13.38 -9.52
CA ASP A 55 -10.93 -14.45 -8.51
C ASP A 55 -9.64 -15.30 -8.50
N ASP A 56 -8.91 -15.30 -9.62
CA ASP A 56 -7.68 -16.10 -9.87
C ASP A 56 -6.42 -15.20 -9.92
N ALA A 57 -6.60 -13.90 -9.74
CA ALA A 57 -5.62 -12.91 -10.15
C ALA A 57 -4.63 -12.53 -9.05
N VAL A 58 -5.10 -12.15 -7.87
CA VAL A 58 -4.24 -11.56 -6.84
C VAL A 58 -4.77 -11.92 -5.46
N ARG A 59 -4.14 -12.93 -4.86
CA ARG A 59 -4.25 -13.24 -3.44
C ARG A 59 -2.90 -13.09 -2.78
N SER A 60 -2.88 -12.57 -1.56
CA SER A 60 -1.66 -12.50 -0.75
C SER A 60 -1.07 -13.91 -0.59
N GLY A 61 0.19 -14.08 -0.93
CA GLY A 61 0.89 -15.38 -0.89
C GLY A 61 0.67 -16.27 -2.11
N GLU A 62 0.06 -15.76 -3.18
CA GLU A 62 -0.06 -16.47 -4.46
C GLU A 62 1.08 -16.09 -5.40
N THR A 63 1.49 -16.99 -6.30
CA THR A 63 2.58 -16.72 -7.25
C THR A 63 2.02 -16.60 -8.68
N LEU A 64 2.13 -15.41 -9.27
CA LEU A 64 1.77 -15.14 -10.66
C LEU A 64 2.92 -15.45 -11.61
N THR A 65 2.59 -16.01 -12.77
CA THR A 65 3.55 -16.18 -13.86
C THR A 65 3.25 -15.18 -14.97
N PHE A 66 4.18 -14.25 -15.18
CA PHE A 66 4.15 -13.25 -16.26
C PHE A 66 5.15 -13.67 -17.35
N GLY A 67 4.71 -14.52 -18.29
CA GLY A 67 5.58 -15.02 -19.36
C GLY A 67 6.86 -15.71 -18.82
N ALA A 68 7.98 -14.99 -18.90
CA ALA A 68 9.29 -15.42 -18.39
C ALA A 68 9.57 -15.05 -16.92
N TYR A 69 8.72 -14.26 -16.28
CA TYR A 69 8.84 -13.81 -14.89
C TYR A 69 7.94 -14.63 -13.97
N LEU A 70 8.45 -14.95 -12.78
CA LEU A 70 7.68 -15.44 -11.64
C LEU A 70 7.55 -14.29 -10.66
N VAL A 71 6.32 -13.97 -10.25
CA VAL A 71 5.98 -12.85 -9.38
C VAL A 71 5.29 -13.40 -8.16
N ASP A 72 5.88 -13.21 -7.00
CA ASP A 72 5.28 -13.59 -5.73
C ASP A 72 4.49 -12.41 -5.15
N ILE A 73 3.20 -12.62 -4.91
CA ILE A 73 2.30 -11.59 -4.39
C ILE A 73 2.48 -11.49 -2.88
N GLY A 74 2.99 -10.36 -2.41
CA GLY A 74 3.13 -10.05 -0.99
C GLY A 74 1.85 -9.44 -0.42
N ASP A 75 2.01 -8.46 0.45
CA ASP A 75 0.92 -7.77 1.10
C ASP A 75 0.26 -6.74 0.17
N ARG A 76 -1.07 -6.63 0.31
CA ARG A 76 -1.88 -5.61 -0.36
C ARG A 76 -1.57 -4.28 0.27
N ASP A 77 -1.21 -3.30 -0.56
CA ASP A 77 -1.16 -1.93 -0.10
C ASP A 77 -2.61 -1.48 0.20
N PRO A 78 -2.90 -0.95 1.39
CA PRO A 78 -4.25 -0.50 1.72
C PRO A 78 -4.72 0.47 0.64
N PRO A 79 -5.91 0.26 0.04
CA PRO A 79 -6.42 1.12 -1.01
C PRO A 79 -6.63 2.52 -0.44
N GLY A 80 -5.65 3.39 -0.63
CA GLY A 80 -5.73 4.81 -0.33
C GLY A 80 -6.42 5.14 0.99
N GLU A 81 -5.72 4.98 2.11
CA GLU A 81 -5.77 6.03 3.13
C GLU A 81 -5.00 7.25 2.58
N SER A 82 -5.55 7.92 1.57
CA SER A 82 -5.37 9.37 1.53
C SER A 82 -6.16 9.92 2.71
N GLU A 83 -5.44 10.06 3.82
CA GLU A 83 -5.80 10.77 5.05
C GLU A 83 -6.54 9.98 6.14
N THR A 84 -5.83 9.07 6.79
CA THR A 84 -5.76 9.14 8.26
C THR A 84 -4.31 9.35 8.65
N LYS A 85 -3.87 10.62 8.60
CA LYS A 85 -2.82 11.04 9.53
C LYS A 85 -3.32 10.57 10.91
N PRO A 86 -2.61 9.74 11.69
CA PRO A 86 -2.81 9.85 13.12
C PRO A 86 -2.41 11.28 13.40
N VAL A 87 -3.37 12.16 13.69
CA VAL A 87 -3.05 13.49 14.20
C VAL A 87 -2.19 13.20 15.42
N PRO A 88 -0.86 13.44 15.41
CA PRO A 88 -0.15 13.39 16.66
C PRO A 88 -0.61 14.66 17.33
N ASN A 89 -1.63 14.58 18.21
CA ASN A 89 -2.04 15.69 19.06
C ASN A 89 -0.77 16.24 19.71
N PRO A 90 -0.23 17.40 19.28
CA PRO A 90 0.76 18.07 20.06
C PRO A 90 -0.06 18.79 21.12
N ILE A 91 -0.11 18.19 22.30
CA ILE A 91 -0.51 18.85 23.54
C ILE A 91 0.28 20.16 23.61
N LEU A 92 -0.33 21.26 23.16
CA LEU A 92 0.28 22.57 23.17
C LEU A 92 -0.24 23.34 24.39
N GLN A 93 0.67 23.44 25.36
CA GLN A 93 0.85 24.54 26.31
C GLN A 93 -0.27 24.67 27.36
N ARG A 94 -0.06 24.18 28.59
CA ARG A 94 0.77 24.82 29.63
C ARG A 94 0.66 26.35 29.55
N ASP A 95 -0.45 26.89 30.03
CA ASP A 95 -0.42 28.25 30.57
C ASP A 95 -1.17 28.30 31.90
N THR A 96 -0.37 28.40 32.96
CA THR A 96 -0.57 29.11 34.21
C THR A 96 -1.93 29.81 34.35
N ILE A 97 -2.89 29.16 35.02
CA ILE A 97 -3.97 29.90 35.69
C ILE A 97 -3.44 30.28 37.06
N MET A 98 -3.06 31.55 37.14
CA MET A 98 -2.73 32.27 38.36
C MET A 98 -3.85 32.11 39.37
N MET A 99 -3.46 31.90 40.62
CA MET A 99 -4.35 31.89 41.76
C MET A 99 -4.94 33.31 41.90
N ASP A 100 -6.21 33.51 41.55
CA ASP A 100 -6.98 34.65 42.07
C ASP A 100 -8.19 34.10 42.81
N THR A 101 -7.97 33.77 44.09
CA THR A 101 -9.07 33.64 45.04
C THR A 101 -9.58 35.06 45.35
N LYS A 102 -10.37 35.65 44.45
CA LYS A 102 -11.28 36.73 44.85
C LYS A 102 -12.56 36.14 45.43
N VAL A 103 -12.47 35.74 46.70
CA VAL A 103 -13.63 35.80 47.58
C VAL A 103 -14.11 37.25 47.59
N THR A 104 -15.32 37.49 47.10
CA THR A 104 -16.02 38.75 47.32
C THR A 104 -16.91 38.54 48.54
N PRO A 105 -16.74 39.30 49.64
CA PRO A 105 -17.72 39.35 50.70
C PRO A 105 -18.78 40.38 50.29
N ASN A 106 -20.06 40.03 50.37
CA ASN A 106 -21.08 41.07 50.48
C ASN A 106 -22.24 40.61 51.36
N ASN A 107 -22.13 41.05 52.61
CA ASN A 107 -23.15 41.60 53.50
C ASN A 107 -24.61 41.18 53.32
#